data_AF-A0A7S1UZI5-F1
#
_entry.id   AF-A0A7S1UZI5-F1
#
_cell.length_a   1.000
_cell.length_b   1.000
_cell.length_c   1.000
_cell.angle_alpha   90.00
_cell.angle_beta   90.00
_cell.angle_gamma   90.00
#
_symmetry.space_group_name_H-M   'P 1'
#
loop_
_entity.id
_entity.type
_entity.pdbx_description
1 polymer ?
#
loop_
_entity_poly.entity_id
_entity_poly.type
_entity_poly.pdbx_seq_one_letter_code
_entity_poly.pdbx_strand_id
1 'polypeptide(L)'
;FAPTPFDTRSGRTRRTMDVPLIGHWFQNRVSRELKYPTKVRVSYQKLLKAWVMNQLHSKPPVKKHKRALFPSLKSTKFFQCTELDWVEVGLQVCRQGHTMLNLLIQRKHLDYLHLDYNFNLKPTKTLTTKERKKSRFGNAFHLVREIMRLTKLLVDAHVQFRLGNLDAYQLA
;
A
#
# COMPACT_ATOMS: atom_id res chain seq x y z
N PHE A 1 0.22 -28.24 -25.64
CA PHE A 1 -0.20 -26.83 -25.78
C PHE A 1 -0.26 -26.22 -24.39
N ALA A 2 0.75 -25.44 -23.99
CA ALA A 2 0.75 -24.71 -22.71
C ALA A 2 0.01 -23.37 -22.88
N PRO A 3 -0.59 -22.78 -21.82
CA PRO A 3 -1.16 -21.45 -21.90
C PRO A 3 -0.08 -20.37 -21.93
N THR A 4 -0.41 -19.20 -22.47
CA THR A 4 0.41 -17.99 -22.31
C THR A 4 0.70 -17.73 -20.82
N PRO A 5 1.94 -17.43 -20.41
CA PRO A 5 3.10 -17.07 -21.24
C PRO A 5 4.02 -18.22 -21.68
N PHE A 6 3.71 -19.48 -21.33
CA PHE A 6 4.60 -20.64 -21.54
C PHE A 6 4.52 -21.26 -22.94
N ASP A 7 3.62 -20.77 -23.78
CA ASP A 7 3.53 -21.09 -25.21
C ASP A 7 4.64 -20.44 -26.06
N THR A 8 5.36 -19.46 -25.52
CA THR A 8 6.42 -18.71 -26.22
C THR A 8 7.80 -18.96 -25.61
N ARG A 9 8.85 -18.87 -26.44
CA ARG A 9 10.26 -19.03 -26.00
C ARG A 9 10.94 -17.72 -25.60
N SER A 10 10.35 -16.57 -25.90
CA SER A 10 10.90 -15.24 -25.62
C SER A 10 9.78 -14.22 -25.45
N GLY A 11 9.97 -13.24 -24.57
CA GLY A 11 8.99 -12.18 -24.30
C GLY A 11 9.60 -10.95 -23.62
N ARG A 12 8.77 -9.95 -23.34
CA ARG A 12 9.18 -8.74 -22.61
C ARG A 12 9.04 -8.93 -21.11
N THR A 13 9.93 -8.33 -20.33
CA THR A 13 9.77 -8.23 -18.87
C THR A 13 8.55 -7.38 -18.53
N ARG A 14 7.79 -7.79 -17.52
CA ARG A 14 6.60 -7.09 -17.02
C ARG A 14 6.82 -6.71 -15.56
N ARG A 15 6.12 -5.68 -15.08
CA ARG A 15 6.12 -5.35 -13.65
C ARG A 15 5.43 -6.47 -12.87
N THR A 16 5.89 -6.76 -11.66
CA THR A 16 5.29 -7.80 -10.81
C THR A 16 3.78 -7.61 -10.62
N MET A 17 3.33 -6.37 -10.43
CA MET A 17 1.90 -6.02 -10.27
C MET A 17 1.05 -6.21 -11.53
N ASP A 18 1.67 -6.32 -12.72
CA ASP A 18 0.95 -6.53 -13.99
C ASP A 18 0.69 -8.02 -14.27
N VAL A 19 1.16 -8.93 -13.41
CA VAL A 19 1.03 -10.38 -13.60
C VAL A 19 -0.10 -10.93 -12.71
N PRO A 20 -1.33 -11.09 -13.25
CA PRO A 20 -2.47 -11.58 -12.48
C PRO A 20 -2.44 -13.10 -12.34
N LEU A 21 -1.71 -13.60 -11.34
CA LEU A 21 -1.57 -15.05 -11.07
C LEU A 21 -2.91 -15.78 -10.96
N ILE A 22 -3.88 -15.16 -10.28
CA ILE A 22 -5.21 -15.75 -10.02
C ILE A 22 -6.29 -15.31 -11.02
N GLY A 23 -5.94 -14.53 -12.07
CA GLY A 23 -6.91 -13.93 -12.99
C GLY A 23 -7.82 -14.96 -13.66
N HIS A 24 -7.22 -16.04 -14.15
CA HIS A 24 -7.92 -17.12 -14.84
C HIS A 24 -8.86 -17.93 -13.92
N TRP A 25 -8.61 -17.95 -12.60
CA TRP A 25 -9.44 -18.72 -11.67
C TRP A 25 -10.88 -18.25 -11.65
N PHE A 26 -11.11 -16.94 -11.54
CA PHE A 26 -12.45 -16.37 -11.41
C PHE A 26 -13.10 -16.00 -12.76
N GLN A 27 -12.31 -16.00 -13.84
CA GLN A 27 -12.84 -15.80 -15.20
C GLN A 27 -13.48 -17.08 -15.75
N ASN A 28 -12.97 -18.24 -15.36
CA ASN A 28 -13.54 -19.52 -15.72
C ASN A 28 -14.78 -19.83 -14.86
N ARG A 29 -15.72 -20.59 -15.44
CA ARG A 29 -16.90 -21.04 -14.71
C ARG A 29 -16.48 -21.96 -13.58
N VAL A 30 -16.95 -21.68 -12.37
CA VAL A 30 -16.76 -22.54 -11.21
C VAL A 30 -17.38 -23.92 -11.49
N SER A 31 -16.58 -24.99 -11.38
CA SER A 31 -17.09 -26.35 -11.53
C SER A 31 -18.15 -26.65 -10.46
N ARG A 32 -19.28 -27.24 -10.89
CA ARG A 32 -20.37 -27.63 -9.99
C ARG A 32 -19.94 -28.73 -9.00
N GLU A 33 -18.92 -29.49 -9.36
CA GLU A 33 -18.39 -30.61 -8.58
C GLU A 33 -17.64 -30.16 -7.32
N LEU A 34 -17.03 -28.97 -7.35
CA LEU A 34 -16.25 -28.42 -6.24
C LEU A 34 -17.10 -28.08 -5.00
N LYS A 35 -18.44 -28.08 -5.12
CA LYS A 35 -19.41 -27.84 -4.03
C LYS A 35 -19.02 -26.68 -3.10
N TYR A 36 -18.47 -25.59 -3.65
CA TYR A 36 -18.00 -24.46 -2.85
C TYR A 36 -19.13 -23.83 -2.02
N PRO A 37 -18.84 -23.38 -0.78
CA PRO A 37 -19.82 -22.70 0.04
C PRO A 37 -20.24 -21.37 -0.60
N THR A 38 -21.45 -20.90 -0.29
CA THR A 38 -22.03 -19.67 -0.86
C THR A 38 -21.09 -18.47 -0.74
N LYS A 39 -20.36 -18.32 0.37
CA LYS A 39 -19.38 -17.24 0.55
C LYS A 39 -18.30 -17.20 -0.54
N VAL A 40 -17.80 -18.35 -0.96
CA VAL A 40 -16.78 -18.46 -2.02
C VAL A 40 -17.39 -18.13 -3.37
N ARG A 41 -18.59 -18.67 -3.67
CA ARG A 41 -19.30 -18.41 -4.93
C ARG A 41 -19.60 -16.91 -5.12
N VAL A 42 -19.97 -16.21 -4.05
CA VAL A 42 -20.16 -14.76 -4.05
C VAL A 42 -18.84 -14.02 -4.30
N SER A 43 -17.72 -14.46 -3.74
CA SER A 43 -16.40 -13.86 -4.03
C SER A 43 -16.01 -13.97 -5.50
N TYR A 44 -16.24 -15.14 -6.13
CA TYR A 44 -16.03 -15.31 -7.57
C TYR A 44 -16.87 -14.32 -8.40
N GLN A 45 -18.15 -14.15 -8.06
CA GLN A 45 -19.02 -13.18 -8.73
C GLN A 45 -18.51 -11.74 -8.58
N LYS A 46 -18.03 -11.36 -7.38
CA LYS A 46 -17.48 -10.01 -7.14
C LYS A 46 -16.21 -9.76 -7.96
N LEU A 47 -15.29 -10.71 -8.02
CA LEU A 47 -14.07 -10.62 -8.82
C LEU A 47 -14.38 -10.52 -10.31
N LEU A 48 -15.28 -11.39 -10.80
CA LEU A 48 -15.73 -11.35 -12.19
C LEU A 48 -16.41 -10.03 -12.54
N LYS A 49 -17.29 -9.52 -11.67
CA LYS A 49 -17.92 -8.20 -11.85
C LYS A 49 -16.88 -7.10 -11.98
N ALA A 50 -15.90 -7.04 -11.08
CA ALA A 50 -14.84 -6.02 -11.13
C ALA A 50 -14.05 -6.11 -12.45
N TRP A 51 -13.71 -7.33 -12.89
CA TRP A 51 -13.01 -7.54 -14.15
C TRP A 51 -13.85 -7.11 -15.36
N VAL A 52 -15.12 -7.53 -15.46
CA VAL A 52 -16.02 -7.13 -16.55
C VAL A 52 -16.19 -5.60 -16.60
N MET A 53 -16.37 -4.95 -15.44
CA MET A 53 -16.48 -3.50 -15.36
C MET A 53 -15.21 -2.79 -15.86
N ASN A 54 -14.03 -3.33 -15.54
CA ASN A 54 -12.76 -2.80 -16.03
C ASN A 54 -12.59 -2.99 -17.54
N GLN A 55 -13.02 -4.12 -18.10
CA GLN A 55 -12.99 -4.37 -19.55
C GLN A 55 -13.99 -3.47 -20.29
N LEU A 56 -15.22 -3.35 -19.78
CA LEU A 56 -16.30 -2.57 -20.39
C LEU A 56 -15.96 -1.07 -20.49
N HIS A 57 -15.31 -0.53 -19.46
CA HIS A 57 -14.92 0.87 -19.41
C HIS A 57 -13.44 1.12 -19.77
N SER A 58 -12.78 0.12 -20.37
CA SER A 58 -11.39 0.25 -20.80
C SER A 58 -11.29 1.34 -21.87
N LYS A 59 -10.38 2.30 -21.66
CA LYS A 59 -10.10 3.38 -22.61
C LYS A 59 -8.65 3.27 -23.05
N PRO A 60 -8.34 3.54 -24.35
CA PRO A 60 -6.98 3.57 -24.81
C PRO A 60 -6.18 4.62 -24.01
N PRO A 61 -4.91 4.35 -23.67
CA PRO A 61 -4.11 5.28 -22.91
C PRO A 61 -3.92 6.58 -23.70
N VAL A 62 -4.29 7.70 -23.10
CA VAL A 62 -4.06 9.03 -23.68
C VAL A 62 -2.56 9.33 -23.63
N LYS A 63 -1.99 9.81 -24.74
CA LYS A 63 -0.60 10.31 -24.78
C LYS A 63 -0.47 11.45 -23.78
N LYS A 64 0.38 11.27 -22.77
CA LYS A 64 0.72 12.29 -21.77
C LYS A 64 2.21 12.52 -21.75
N HIS A 65 2.64 13.75 -21.49
CA HIS A 65 4.04 14.04 -21.21
C HIS A 65 4.48 13.26 -19.97
N LYS A 66 5.56 12.48 -20.11
CA LYS A 66 6.11 11.71 -18.99
C LYS A 66 6.78 12.67 -18.01
N ARG A 67 6.13 12.94 -16.87
CA ARG A 67 6.74 13.64 -15.74
C ARG A 67 7.51 12.63 -14.90
N ALA A 68 8.81 12.51 -15.15
CA ALA A 68 9.67 11.58 -14.43
C ALA A 68 10.18 12.22 -13.14
N LEU A 69 9.42 12.06 -12.04
CA LEU A 69 9.69 12.71 -10.75
C LEU A 69 11.10 12.37 -10.21
N PHE A 70 11.48 11.10 -10.16
CA PHE A 70 12.77 10.70 -9.59
C PHE A 70 13.98 11.21 -10.40
N PRO A 71 14.00 11.13 -11.76
CA PRO A 71 15.05 11.79 -12.54
C PRO A 71 15.14 13.30 -12.29
N SER A 72 14.00 14.00 -12.18
CA SER A 72 13.98 15.43 -11.87
C SER A 72 14.50 15.76 -10.47
N LEU A 73 14.27 14.90 -9.48
CA LEU A 73 14.81 15.11 -8.14
C LEU A 73 16.32 14.81 -8.08
N LYS A 74 16.76 13.73 -8.75
CA LYS A 74 18.15 13.30 -8.81
C LYS A 74 19.08 14.33 -9.47
N SER A 75 18.57 15.14 -10.41
CA SER A 75 19.38 16.19 -11.05
C SER A 75 19.67 17.39 -10.14
N THR A 76 19.02 17.49 -8.99
CA THR A 76 19.27 18.58 -8.02
C THR A 76 20.35 18.18 -7.01
N LYS A 77 21.05 19.16 -6.43
CA LYS A 77 22.08 18.92 -5.40
C LYS A 77 21.56 18.34 -4.08
N PHE A 78 20.24 18.36 -3.86
CA PHE A 78 19.62 17.98 -2.59
C PHE A 78 19.36 16.47 -2.46
N PHE A 79 19.42 15.72 -3.56
CA PHE A 79 19.14 14.29 -3.56
C PHE A 79 20.36 13.51 -4.03
N GLN A 80 20.76 12.51 -3.24
CA GLN A 80 21.84 11.58 -3.56
C GLN A 80 21.29 10.17 -3.77
N CYS A 81 22.06 9.30 -4.41
CA CYS A 81 21.69 7.91 -4.63
C CYS A 81 22.65 6.98 -3.90
N THR A 82 22.09 5.97 -3.23
CA THR A 82 22.83 4.89 -2.56
C THR A 82 22.01 3.60 -2.68
N GLU A 83 22.65 2.46 -2.43
CA GLU A 83 22.01 1.16 -2.32
C GLU A 83 21.92 0.77 -0.84
N LEU A 84 20.76 0.27 -0.40
CA LEU A 84 20.45 -0.05 0.99
C LEU A 84 19.50 -1.26 1.05
N ASP A 85 19.47 -1.94 2.21
CA ASP A 85 18.53 -3.05 2.43
C ASP A 85 17.08 -2.55 2.46
N TRP A 86 16.15 -3.34 1.93
CA TRP A 86 14.74 -2.95 1.84
C TRP A 86 14.11 -2.69 3.23
N VAL A 87 14.47 -3.49 4.24
CA VAL A 87 13.95 -3.32 5.62
C VAL A 87 14.53 -2.05 6.23
N GLU A 88 15.80 -1.76 5.99
CA GLU A 88 16.43 -0.51 6.43
C GLU A 88 15.72 0.72 5.83
N VAL A 89 15.51 0.73 4.52
CA VAL A 89 14.78 1.82 3.84
C VAL A 89 13.36 1.92 4.37
N GLY A 90 12.68 0.79 4.60
CA GLY A 90 11.33 0.75 5.18
C GLY A 90 11.26 1.40 6.57
N LEU A 91 12.23 1.11 7.44
CA LEU A 91 12.36 1.72 8.77
C LEU A 91 12.62 3.24 8.67
N GLN A 92 13.49 3.65 7.75
CA GLN A 92 13.76 5.07 7.50
C GLN A 92 12.50 5.81 7.02
N VAL A 93 11.73 5.24 6.09
CA VAL A 93 10.45 5.81 5.61
C VAL A 93 9.44 5.92 6.75
N CYS A 94 9.32 4.91 7.61
CA CYS A 94 8.42 4.96 8.77
C CYS A 94 8.82 6.08 9.74
N ARG A 95 10.11 6.21 10.07
CA ARG A 95 10.64 7.28 10.94
C ARG A 95 10.40 8.68 10.33
N GLN A 96 10.68 8.85 9.04
CA GLN A 96 10.47 10.12 8.34
C GLN A 96 8.98 10.49 8.30
N GLY A 97 8.09 9.53 8.02
CA GLY A 97 6.65 9.77 8.03
C GLY A 97 6.11 10.14 9.42
N HIS A 98 6.57 9.49 10.48
CA HIS A 98 6.22 9.85 11.86
C HIS A 98 6.69 11.26 12.21
N THR A 99 7.93 11.60 11.86
CA THR A 99 8.50 12.94 12.07
C THR A 99 7.70 14.00 11.32
N MET A 100 7.41 13.77 10.03
CA MET A 100 6.63 14.70 9.21
C MET A 100 5.24 14.97 9.79
N LEU A 101 4.51 13.93 10.21
CA LEU A 101 3.18 14.09 10.79
C LEU A 101 3.23 14.79 12.15
N ASN A 102 4.25 14.50 12.97
CA ASN A 102 4.45 15.19 14.25
C ASN A 102 4.79 16.68 14.07
N LEU A 103 5.64 17.02 13.11
CA LEU A 103 5.93 18.41 12.78
C LEU A 103 4.66 19.18 12.37
N LEU A 104 3.71 18.53 11.68
CA LEU A 104 2.42 19.14 11.36
C LEU A 104 1.52 19.35 12.58
N ILE A 105 1.54 18.42 13.55
CA ILE A 105 0.81 18.56 14.83
C ILE A 105 1.39 19.73 15.64
N GLN A 106 2.71 19.79 15.76
CA GLN A 106 3.43 20.84 16.46
C GLN A 106 3.23 22.22 15.79
N ARG A 107 3.30 22.29 14.46
CA ARG A 107 3.04 23.52 13.70
C ARG A 107 1.62 24.07 13.91
N LYS A 108 0.66 23.21 14.25
CA LYS A 108 -0.72 23.62 14.59
C LYS A 108 -0.92 23.93 16.09
N HIS A 109 0.12 23.81 16.90
CA HIS A 109 0.08 23.98 18.36
C HIS A 109 -1.02 23.13 18.99
N LEU A 110 -0.90 21.81 18.79
CA LEU A 110 -1.83 20.78 19.28
C LEU A 110 -1.11 19.84 20.26
N ASP A 111 -0.49 20.40 21.30
CA ASP A 111 0.38 19.67 22.25
C ASP A 111 -0.37 18.63 23.11
N TYR A 112 -1.70 18.67 23.05
CA TYR A 112 -2.61 17.73 23.69
C TYR A 112 -2.96 16.52 22.81
N LEU A 113 -2.31 16.38 21.65
CA LEU A 113 -2.36 15.20 20.80
C LEU A 113 -1.00 14.52 20.71
N HIS A 114 -1.00 13.21 20.87
CA HIS A 114 0.18 12.37 20.75
C HIS A 114 0.00 11.41 19.57
N LEU A 115 0.96 11.41 18.64
CA LEU A 115 1.09 10.41 17.60
C LEU A 115 2.11 9.35 18.05
N ASP A 116 1.61 8.15 18.36
CA ASP A 116 2.49 7.04 18.73
C ASP A 116 3.26 6.49 17.50
N TYR A 117 4.28 5.67 17.75
CA TYR A 117 5.13 5.09 16.70
C TYR A 117 4.41 4.07 15.80
N ASN A 118 3.19 3.67 16.17
CA ASN A 118 2.29 2.85 15.36
C ASN A 118 1.25 3.71 14.62
N PHE A 119 1.48 5.02 14.54
CA PHE A 119 0.65 6.01 13.87
C PHE A 119 -0.78 6.14 14.44
N ASN A 120 -1.02 5.74 15.68
CA ASN A 120 -2.27 6.08 16.35
C ASN A 120 -2.19 7.50 16.92
N LEU A 121 -3.21 8.31 16.64
CA LEU A 121 -3.34 9.65 17.20
C LEU A 121 -4.27 9.61 18.40
N LYS A 122 -3.75 9.94 19.58
CA LYS A 122 -4.48 9.87 20.86
C LYS A 122 -4.43 11.22 21.57
N PRO A 123 -5.51 11.64 22.24
CA PRO A 123 -5.43 12.79 23.13
C PRO A 123 -4.62 12.44 24.38
N THR A 124 -3.78 13.36 24.87
CA THR A 124 -3.01 13.18 26.11
C THR A 124 -3.80 13.53 27.37
N LYS A 125 -4.91 14.26 27.21
CA LYS A 125 -5.84 14.67 28.26
C LYS A 125 -7.25 14.77 27.70
N THR A 126 -8.25 14.89 28.57
CA THR A 126 -9.61 15.22 28.17
C THR A 126 -9.64 16.61 27.52
N LEU A 127 -10.17 16.69 26.30
CA LEU A 127 -10.16 17.92 25.50
C LEU A 127 -11.42 18.75 25.73
N THR A 128 -11.23 20.05 25.90
CA THR A 128 -12.33 21.02 25.87
C THR A 128 -13.00 21.06 24.50
N THR A 129 -14.21 21.61 24.42
CA THR A 129 -14.93 21.79 23.14
C THR A 129 -14.12 22.64 22.14
N LYS A 130 -13.39 23.66 22.63
CA LYS A 130 -12.49 24.49 21.82
C LYS A 130 -11.30 23.69 21.28
N GLU A 131 -10.62 22.91 22.13
CA GLU A 131 -9.50 22.06 21.73
C GLU A 131 -9.93 20.98 20.72
N ARG A 132 -11.12 20.37 20.91
CA ARG A 132 -11.70 19.40 19.96
C ARG A 132 -11.97 20.02 18.60
N LYS A 133 -12.54 21.23 18.56
CA LYS A 133 -12.79 21.95 17.29
C LYS A 133 -11.46 22.30 16.61
N LYS A 134 -10.46 22.80 17.35
CA LYS A 134 -9.14 23.17 16.83
C LYS A 134 -8.34 21.97 16.31
N SER A 135 -8.43 20.84 16.99
CA SER A 135 -7.65 19.63 16.67
C SER A 135 -8.24 18.74 15.59
N ARG A 136 -9.37 19.13 15.00
CA ARG A 136 -10.01 18.38 13.92
C ARG A 136 -9.15 18.43 12.66
N PHE A 137 -8.36 17.39 12.45
CA PHE A 137 -7.64 17.19 11.21
C PHE A 137 -8.59 16.78 10.08
N GLY A 138 -8.24 17.19 8.86
CA GLY A 138 -9.00 16.83 7.66
C GLY A 138 -8.67 15.42 7.16
N ASN A 139 -9.46 14.94 6.20
CA ASN A 139 -9.31 13.60 5.62
C ASN A 139 -7.92 13.34 5.03
N ALA A 140 -7.27 14.35 4.45
CA ALA A 140 -5.93 14.19 3.87
C ALA A 140 -4.89 13.77 4.93
N PHE A 141 -4.92 14.38 6.12
CA PHE A 141 -4.02 14.02 7.21
C PHE A 141 -4.29 12.59 7.69
N HIS A 142 -5.56 12.24 7.90
CA HIS A 142 -5.92 10.90 8.35
C HIS A 142 -5.61 9.83 7.29
N LEU A 143 -5.81 10.12 6.01
CA LEU A 143 -5.46 9.21 4.91
C LEU A 143 -3.96 8.93 4.89
N VAL A 144 -3.12 9.97 4.96
CA VAL A 144 -1.66 9.80 5.01
C VAL A 144 -1.24 9.03 6.26
N ARG A 145 -1.84 9.32 7.42
CA ARG A 145 -1.59 8.58 8.67
C ARG A 145 -1.90 7.09 8.51
N GLU A 146 -3.05 6.73 7.93
CA GLU A 146 -3.41 5.32 7.74
C GLU A 146 -2.53 4.62 6.68
N ILE A 147 -2.10 5.32 5.63
CA ILE A 147 -1.12 4.78 4.67
C ILE A 147 0.20 4.48 5.38
N MET A 148 0.66 5.39 6.25
CA MET A 148 1.88 5.17 7.03
C MET A 148 1.72 4.06 8.07
N ARG A 149 0.54 3.92 8.69
CA ARG A 149 0.22 2.81 9.59
C ARG A 149 0.28 1.46 8.89
N LEU A 150 -0.33 1.35 7.70
CA LEU A 150 -0.25 0.13 6.87
C LEU A 150 1.19 -0.17 6.47
N THR A 151 1.94 0.85 6.07
CA THR A 151 3.37 0.70 5.70
C THR A 151 4.18 0.19 6.90
N LYS A 152 3.97 0.77 8.10
CA LYS A 152 4.63 0.36 9.34
C LYS A 152 4.33 -1.10 9.69
N LEU A 153 3.07 -1.52 9.58
CA LEU A 153 2.66 -2.90 9.87
C LEU A 153 3.39 -3.90 8.96
N LEU A 154 3.50 -3.60 7.67
CA LEU A 154 4.21 -4.46 6.71
C LEU A 154 5.71 -4.50 7.01
N VAL A 155 6.34 -3.34 7.23
CA VAL A 155 7.77 -3.26 7.55
C VAL A 155 8.07 -4.01 8.84
N ASP A 156 7.25 -3.85 9.88
CA ASP A 156 7.44 -4.54 11.17
C ASP A 156 7.37 -6.06 11.04
N ALA A 157 6.47 -6.60 10.22
CA ALA A 157 6.42 -8.04 9.97
C ALA A 157 7.75 -8.56 9.40
N HIS A 158 8.33 -7.83 8.43
CA HIS A 158 9.66 -8.16 7.90
C HIS A 158 10.78 -7.96 8.93
N VAL A 159 10.68 -6.97 9.81
CA VAL A 159 11.63 -6.79 10.91
C VAL A 159 11.57 -7.98 11.88
N GLN A 160 10.37 -8.41 12.28
CA GLN A 160 10.21 -9.57 13.17
C GLN A 160 10.79 -10.84 12.56
N PHE A 161 10.59 -11.05 11.25
CA PHE A 161 11.24 -12.14 10.52
C PHE A 161 12.77 -12.02 10.54
N ARG A 162 13.32 -10.84 10.25
CA ARG A 162 14.78 -10.61 10.27
C ARG A 162 15.40 -10.76 11.65
N LEU A 163 14.66 -10.49 12.71
CA LEU A 163 15.07 -10.70 14.11
C LEU A 163 14.99 -12.17 14.54
N GLY A 164 14.40 -13.06 13.71
CA GLY A 164 14.24 -14.48 14.04
C GLY A 164 13.05 -14.79 14.95
N ASN A 165 12.16 -13.82 15.19
CA ASN A 165 10.96 -14.02 16.01
C ASN A 165 9.82 -14.71 15.24
N LEU A 166 9.87 -14.66 13.91
CA LEU A 166 8.91 -15.31 13.00
C LEU A 166 9.68 -16.16 11.99
N ASP A 167 9.09 -17.27 11.58
CA ASP A 167 9.58 -18.04 10.44
C ASP A 167 9.09 -17.45 9.10
N ALA A 168 9.59 -18.01 7.99
CA ALA A 168 9.25 -17.54 6.65
C ALA A 168 7.79 -17.80 6.25
N TYR A 169 7.13 -18.81 6.82
CA TYR A 169 5.73 -19.13 6.55
C TYR A 169 4.77 -18.21 7.31
N GLN A 170 5.14 -17.79 8.53
CA GLN A 170 4.41 -16.83 9.34
C GLN A 170 4.48 -15.41 8.78
N LEU A 171 5.57 -15.08 8.07
CA LEU A 171 5.70 -13.81 7.35
C LEU A 171 4.79 -13.75 6.11
N ALA A 172 4.58 -14.88 5.43
CA ALA A 172 3.86 -14.97 4.14
C ALA A 172 2.33 -15.02 4.32
#